data_AF-F5RN91-F1
#
_entry.id   AF-F5RN91-F1
#
_cell.length_a   1.000
_cell.length_b   1.000
_cell.length_c   1.000
_cell.angle_alpha   90.00
_cell.angle_beta   90.00
_cell.angle_gamma   90.00
#
_symmetry.space_group_name_H-M   'P 1'
#
loop_
_entity.id
_entity.type
_entity.pdbx_description
1 polymer ?
#
loop_
_entity_poly.entity_id
_entity_poly.type
_entity_poly.pdbx_seq_one_letter_code
_entity_poly.pdbx_strand_id
1 'polypeptide(L)'
;MQIKYTRGKPVDKERLAQYLEAAKGPNRTMKQFAEECNVNPSTLSRIANKKLVGGSSEALMVAIFEHADPASGVALENLMDANGMVPAGSIRPHNFGFQERTVSEILISEMNRRVQATVTVPLRRQFRLSRTMGYTPDIVFESDTFGGNGLWAIDVVPMAHFMARRDDDTSEEMVRRRAQMMNRRRFFDRLSRYATIGYFWEEELPQRFSYVLLDADTFKDIIAEYGEQKFKGDVSLIFVDLNNLKIVDEFIFPRQNGDTMEKFFTVPVDGKITEDDDWLINIDDIKLGGDI
;
A
#
# COMPACT_ATOMS: atom_id res chain seq x y z
N MET A 1 -21.46 -13.33 5.05
CA MET A 1 -20.90 -12.27 4.19
C MET A 1 -19.58 -11.85 4.81
N GLN A 2 -18.45 -12.05 4.14
CA GLN A 2 -17.14 -11.74 4.71
C GLN A 2 -16.81 -10.28 4.41
N ILE A 3 -16.78 -9.44 5.44
CA ILE A 3 -16.38 -8.04 5.31
C ILE A 3 -14.90 -8.04 4.92
N LYS A 4 -14.55 -7.53 3.73
CA LYS A 4 -13.14 -7.32 3.34
C LYS A 4 -12.60 -6.16 4.18
N TYR A 5 -11.42 -6.30 4.77
CA TYR A 5 -10.77 -5.23 5.53
C TYR A 5 -9.58 -4.64 4.75
N THR A 6 -9.29 -3.38 5.01
CA THR A 6 -8.10 -2.69 4.52
C THR A 6 -7.48 -1.86 5.62
N ARG A 7 -6.16 -1.75 5.61
CA ARG A 7 -5.46 -0.83 6.50
C ARG A 7 -5.82 0.60 6.15
N GLY A 8 -6.31 1.35 7.14
CA GLY A 8 -6.82 2.70 6.93
C GLY A 8 -6.48 3.67 8.05
N LYS A 9 -5.83 3.24 9.13
CA LYS A 9 -5.39 4.12 10.21
C LYS A 9 -4.24 3.46 11.01
N PRO A 10 -3.54 4.24 11.86
CA PRO A 10 -2.55 3.68 12.78
C PRO A 10 -3.18 2.66 13.75
N VAL A 11 -2.34 1.77 14.27
CA VAL A 11 -2.74 0.80 15.31
C VAL A 11 -2.95 1.51 16.64
N ASP A 12 -4.04 1.18 17.30
CA ASP A 12 -4.28 1.51 18.70
C ASP A 12 -3.68 0.40 19.58
N LYS A 13 -2.39 0.55 19.93
CA LYS A 13 -1.62 -0.48 20.66
C LYS A 13 -2.23 -0.75 22.03
N GLU A 14 -2.77 0.27 22.68
CA GLU A 14 -3.49 0.21 23.95
C GLU A 14 -4.72 -0.68 23.85
N ARG A 15 -5.66 -0.33 22.96
CA ARG A 15 -6.91 -1.09 22.80
C ARG A 15 -6.65 -2.50 22.30
N LEU A 16 -5.68 -2.67 21.40
CA LEU A 16 -5.35 -4.00 20.88
C LEU A 16 -4.79 -4.91 21.98
N ALA A 17 -3.90 -4.41 22.84
CA ALA A 17 -3.41 -5.15 23.99
C ALA A 17 -4.53 -5.50 24.98
N GLN A 18 -5.45 -4.56 25.24
CA GLN A 18 -6.61 -4.80 26.10
C GLN A 18 -7.53 -5.88 25.54
N TYR A 19 -7.86 -5.83 24.25
CA TYR A 19 -8.68 -6.85 23.60
C TYR A 19 -8.00 -8.20 23.56
N LEU A 20 -6.67 -8.25 23.36
CA LEU A 20 -5.91 -9.48 23.42
C LEU A 20 -5.99 -10.13 24.82
N GLU A 21 -5.76 -9.35 25.88
CA GLU A 21 -5.84 -9.86 27.26
C GLU A 21 -7.25 -10.31 27.62
N ALA A 22 -8.27 -9.58 27.17
CA ALA A 22 -9.67 -9.98 27.34
C ALA A 22 -9.97 -11.29 26.57
N ALA A 23 -9.55 -11.39 25.31
CA ALA A 23 -9.74 -12.59 24.49
C ALA A 23 -9.02 -13.80 25.07
N LYS A 24 -7.83 -13.63 25.66
CA LYS A 24 -7.13 -14.70 26.38
C LYS A 24 -7.95 -15.22 27.57
N GLY A 25 -8.65 -14.35 28.28
CA GLY A 25 -9.39 -14.71 29.49
C GLY A 25 -8.49 -15.05 30.68
N PRO A 26 -9.07 -15.28 31.86
CA PRO A 26 -8.32 -15.42 33.11
C PRO A 26 -7.62 -16.78 33.26
N ASN A 27 -8.12 -17.82 32.58
CA ASN A 27 -7.71 -19.21 32.84
C ASN A 27 -6.55 -19.70 31.95
N ARG A 28 -6.08 -18.88 31.01
CA ARG A 28 -5.01 -19.23 30.07
C ARG A 28 -3.78 -18.34 30.26
N THR A 29 -2.61 -18.95 30.14
CA THR A 29 -1.36 -18.22 29.94
C THR A 29 -1.28 -17.71 28.50
N MET A 30 -0.48 -16.66 28.25
CA MET A 30 -0.28 -16.15 26.89
C MET A 30 0.29 -17.22 25.93
N LYS A 31 1.13 -18.12 26.45
CA LYS A 31 1.69 -19.22 25.68
C LYS A 31 0.62 -20.22 25.22
N GLN A 32 -0.23 -20.68 26.13
CA GLN A 32 -1.34 -21.59 25.80
C GLN A 32 -2.29 -20.96 24.78
N PHE A 33 -2.62 -19.69 24.97
CA PHE A 33 -3.51 -18.99 24.04
C PHE A 33 -2.87 -18.81 22.65
N ALA A 34 -1.56 -18.55 22.58
CA ALA A 34 -0.84 -18.51 21.31
C ALA A 34 -0.82 -19.88 20.60
N GLU A 35 -0.62 -20.97 21.35
CA GLU A 35 -0.67 -22.33 20.81
C GLU A 35 -2.06 -22.67 20.25
N GLU A 36 -3.14 -22.29 20.96
CA GLU A 36 -4.52 -22.45 20.48
C GLU A 36 -4.78 -21.66 19.18
N CYS A 37 -4.27 -20.42 19.12
CA CYS A 37 -4.35 -19.58 17.92
C CYS A 37 -3.41 -20.03 16.78
N ASN A 38 -2.58 -21.07 16.99
CA ASN A 38 -1.56 -21.54 16.06
C ASN A 38 -0.55 -20.44 15.65
N VAL A 39 -0.09 -19.65 16.61
CA VAL A 39 0.87 -18.55 16.40
C VAL A 39 2.02 -18.63 17.39
N ASN A 40 3.15 -18.01 17.04
CA ASN A 40 4.29 -17.98 17.95
C ASN A 40 3.92 -17.17 19.22
N PRO A 41 4.18 -17.68 20.44
CA PRO A 41 3.97 -16.92 21.68
C PRO A 41 4.65 -15.55 21.69
N SER A 42 5.77 -15.39 20.98
CA SER A 42 6.46 -14.11 20.84
C SER A 42 5.58 -13.06 20.12
N THR A 43 4.77 -13.47 19.14
CA THR A 43 3.85 -12.61 18.40
C THR A 43 2.80 -12.00 19.31
N LEU A 44 2.09 -12.83 20.09
CA LEU A 44 1.08 -12.32 21.04
C LEU A 44 1.73 -11.52 22.18
N SER A 45 2.92 -11.92 22.63
CA SER A 45 3.68 -11.18 23.63
C SER A 45 4.07 -9.78 23.15
N ARG A 46 4.43 -9.59 21.87
CA ARG A 46 4.69 -8.26 21.29
C ARG A 46 3.43 -7.40 21.34
N ILE A 47 2.25 -7.95 21.04
CA ILE A 47 0.97 -7.23 21.14
C ILE A 47 0.68 -6.83 22.59
N ALA A 48 0.71 -7.78 23.52
CA ALA A 48 0.39 -7.55 24.94
C ALA A 48 1.32 -6.50 25.57
N ASN A 49 2.61 -6.54 25.22
CA ASN A 49 3.60 -5.57 25.67
C ASN A 49 3.64 -4.28 24.83
N LYS A 50 2.74 -4.13 23.85
CA LYS A 50 2.65 -2.97 22.95
C LYS A 50 3.93 -2.69 22.15
N LYS A 51 4.74 -3.73 21.94
CA LYS A 51 5.98 -3.71 21.16
C LYS A 51 5.74 -4.04 19.69
N LEU A 52 4.56 -3.67 19.19
CA LEU A 52 4.23 -3.78 17.77
C LEU A 52 4.84 -2.61 17.02
N VAL A 53 5.54 -2.90 15.94
CA VAL A 53 6.06 -1.91 14.99
C VAL A 53 4.92 -1.37 14.10
N GLY A 54 3.98 -2.24 13.74
CA GLY A 54 2.77 -1.89 12.98
C GLY A 54 1.64 -2.86 13.28
N GLY A 55 0.54 -2.77 12.52
CA GLY A 55 -0.61 -3.67 12.72
C GLY A 55 -0.30 -5.05 12.18
N SER A 56 -0.83 -6.06 12.85
CA SER A 56 -0.65 -7.46 12.47
C SER A 56 -1.55 -7.86 11.29
N SER A 57 -1.41 -9.09 10.81
CA SER A 57 -2.23 -9.61 9.72
C SER A 57 -3.70 -9.76 10.12
N GLU A 58 -4.58 -9.71 9.12
CA GLU A 58 -6.01 -10.01 9.29
C GLU A 58 -6.21 -11.42 9.85
N ALA A 59 -5.45 -12.39 9.35
CA ALA A 59 -5.48 -13.78 9.80
C ALA A 59 -5.19 -13.93 11.30
N LEU A 60 -4.25 -13.14 11.84
CA LEU A 60 -3.98 -13.14 13.27
C LEU A 60 -5.18 -12.62 14.08
N MET A 61 -5.83 -11.56 13.60
CA MET A 61 -7.00 -11.00 14.29
C MET A 61 -8.18 -11.97 14.29
N VAL A 62 -8.39 -12.67 13.17
CA VAL A 62 -9.40 -13.74 13.06
C VAL A 62 -9.08 -14.89 14.02
N ALA A 63 -7.82 -15.36 14.07
CA ALA A 63 -7.42 -16.42 14.99
C ALA A 63 -7.64 -16.03 16.46
N ILE A 64 -7.26 -14.81 16.86
CA ILE A 64 -7.49 -14.31 18.23
C ILE A 64 -8.99 -14.31 18.57
N PHE A 65 -9.84 -13.93 17.62
CA PHE A 65 -11.29 -13.90 17.80
C PHE A 65 -11.90 -15.30 17.89
N GLU A 66 -11.52 -16.21 17.00
CA GLU A 66 -12.06 -17.58 16.95
C GLU A 66 -11.73 -18.38 18.22
N HIS A 67 -10.60 -18.07 18.87
CA HIS A 67 -10.17 -18.71 20.11
C HIS A 67 -10.44 -17.86 21.36
N ALA A 68 -11.11 -16.72 21.24
CA ALA A 68 -11.38 -15.82 22.36
C ALA A 68 -12.21 -16.53 23.45
N ASP A 69 -11.99 -16.15 24.70
CA ASP A 69 -12.82 -16.56 25.83
C ASP A 69 -14.27 -16.13 25.52
N PRO A 70 -15.25 -17.06 25.48
CA PRO A 70 -16.64 -16.72 25.20
C PRO A 70 -17.22 -15.65 26.14
N ALA A 71 -16.70 -15.54 27.36
CA ALA A 71 -17.12 -14.53 28.34
C ALA A 71 -16.48 -13.15 28.14
N SER A 72 -15.49 -13.03 27.25
CA SER A 72 -14.74 -11.77 27.04
C SER A 72 -15.55 -10.67 26.37
N GLY A 73 -16.58 -11.02 25.59
CA GLY A 73 -17.36 -10.07 24.80
C GLY A 73 -16.57 -9.35 23.69
N VAL A 74 -15.36 -9.83 23.36
CA VAL A 74 -14.54 -9.24 22.30
C VAL A 74 -15.15 -9.58 20.93
N ALA A 75 -15.47 -8.56 20.15
CA ALA A 75 -15.94 -8.69 18.78
C ALA A 75 -14.77 -8.56 17.78
N LEU A 76 -14.87 -9.24 16.63
CA LEU A 76 -13.84 -9.18 15.59
C LEU A 76 -13.63 -7.74 15.10
N GLU A 77 -14.71 -6.96 14.99
CA GLU A 77 -14.66 -5.57 14.56
C GLU A 77 -13.81 -4.71 15.50
N ASN A 78 -13.83 -5.00 16.81
CA ASN A 78 -13.04 -4.29 17.81
C ASN A 78 -11.54 -4.60 17.64
N LEU A 79 -11.19 -5.86 17.36
CA LEU A 79 -9.82 -6.28 17.09
C LEU A 79 -9.32 -5.66 15.78
N MET A 80 -10.10 -5.72 14.71
CA MET A 80 -9.75 -5.12 13.42
C MET A 80 -9.56 -3.60 13.54
N ASP A 81 -10.50 -2.90 14.19
CA ASP A 81 -10.45 -1.45 14.40
C ASP A 81 -9.22 -1.05 15.22
N ALA A 82 -8.91 -1.76 16.30
CA ALA A 82 -7.72 -1.52 17.10
C ALA A 82 -6.42 -1.84 16.34
N ASN A 83 -6.44 -2.85 15.46
CA ASN A 83 -5.33 -3.21 14.58
C ASN A 83 -5.17 -2.24 13.38
N GLY A 84 -5.92 -1.14 13.33
CA GLY A 84 -5.83 -0.13 12.27
C GLY A 84 -6.52 -0.51 10.96
N MET A 85 -7.28 -1.61 10.97
CA MET A 85 -8.04 -2.09 9.83
C MET A 85 -9.47 -1.53 9.88
N VAL A 86 -9.97 -1.13 8.73
CA VAL A 86 -11.36 -0.71 8.56
C VAL A 86 -12.01 -1.54 7.47
N PRO A 87 -13.34 -1.70 7.46
CA PRO A 87 -14.02 -2.30 6.34
C PRO A 87 -13.60 -1.62 5.03
N ALA A 88 -13.30 -2.42 4.01
CA ALA A 88 -13.04 -1.93 2.66
C ALA A 88 -14.26 -1.15 2.19
N GLY A 89 -14.04 0.07 1.72
CA GLY A 89 -15.11 1.03 1.42
C GLY A 89 -15.47 1.99 2.56
N SER A 90 -14.89 1.86 3.76
CA SER A 90 -15.16 2.75 4.91
C SER A 90 -13.98 3.66 5.30
N ILE A 91 -12.94 3.78 4.47
CA ILE A 91 -11.84 4.72 4.73
C ILE A 91 -12.36 6.15 4.61
N ARG A 92 -12.19 6.93 5.67
CA ARG A 92 -12.57 8.33 5.71
C ARG A 92 -11.56 9.20 4.95
N PRO A 93 -11.96 10.31 4.31
CA PRO A 93 -11.05 11.15 3.53
C PRO A 93 -9.78 11.61 4.27
N HIS A 94 -9.89 11.92 5.56
CA HIS A 94 -8.74 12.32 6.40
C HIS A 94 -7.71 11.19 6.59
N ASN A 95 -8.07 9.94 6.31
CA ASN A 95 -7.18 8.78 6.41
C ASN A 95 -6.46 8.45 5.09
N PHE A 96 -6.77 9.11 3.98
CA PHE A 96 -6.04 8.89 2.73
C PHE A 96 -4.56 9.26 2.87
N GLY A 97 -4.25 10.34 3.60
CA GLY A 97 -2.87 10.71 3.90
C GLY A 97 -2.10 9.65 4.68
N PHE A 98 -2.77 8.81 5.47
CA PHE A 98 -2.12 7.66 6.11
C PHE A 98 -1.71 6.61 5.07
N GLN A 99 -2.63 6.22 4.19
CA GLN A 99 -2.31 5.23 3.15
C GLN A 99 -1.21 5.72 2.21
N GLU A 100 -1.27 6.98 1.76
CA GLU A 100 -0.22 7.57 0.91
C GLU A 100 1.16 7.55 1.57
N ARG A 101 1.24 7.87 2.87
CA ARG A 101 2.49 7.79 3.65
C ARG A 101 2.99 6.35 3.76
N THR A 102 2.12 5.41 4.13
CA THR A 102 2.49 3.99 4.24
C THR A 102 2.98 3.43 2.90
N VAL A 103 2.33 3.77 1.78
CA VAL A 103 2.78 3.36 0.45
C VAL A 103 4.17 3.95 0.15
N SER A 104 4.36 5.24 0.45
CA SER A 104 5.63 5.92 0.22
C SER A 104 6.76 5.27 1.00
N GLU A 105 6.53 4.93 2.27
CA GLU A 105 7.49 4.24 3.12
C GLU A 105 7.88 2.87 2.55
N ILE A 106 6.89 2.04 2.17
CA ILE A 106 7.12 0.73 1.54
C ILE A 106 8.01 0.88 0.31
N LEU A 107 7.70 1.84 -0.57
CA LEU A 107 8.46 2.09 -1.79
C LEU A 107 9.89 2.58 -1.50
N ILE A 108 10.04 3.51 -0.55
CA ILE A 108 11.34 4.06 -0.16
C ILE A 108 12.24 2.97 0.43
N SER A 109 11.70 2.12 1.29
CA SER A 109 12.47 1.03 1.88
C SER A 109 12.91 -0.01 0.86
N GLU A 110 11.98 -0.44 -0.01
CA GLU A 110 12.32 -1.36 -1.09
C GLU A 110 13.33 -0.74 -2.06
N MET A 111 13.24 0.57 -2.32
CA MET A 111 14.23 1.27 -3.10
C MET A 111 15.61 1.21 -2.45
N ASN A 112 15.71 1.63 -1.18
CA ASN A 112 16.96 1.65 -0.42
C ASN A 112 17.61 0.25 -0.29
N ARG A 113 16.79 -0.80 -0.21
CA ARG A 113 17.27 -2.20 -0.16
C ARG A 113 17.92 -2.63 -1.47
N ARG A 114 17.41 -2.16 -2.60
CA ARG A 114 17.81 -2.58 -3.94
C ARG A 114 18.91 -1.69 -4.52
N VAL A 115 18.84 -0.39 -4.26
CA VAL A 115 19.72 0.64 -4.82
C VAL A 115 19.98 1.67 -3.73
N GLN A 116 21.22 2.13 -3.60
CA GLN A 116 21.54 3.33 -2.80
C GLN A 116 21.07 4.60 -3.54
N ALA A 117 19.78 4.68 -3.86
CA ALA A 117 19.19 5.81 -4.59
C ALA A 117 19.03 7.02 -3.64
N THR A 118 19.23 8.22 -4.17
CA THR A 118 18.89 9.43 -3.40
C THR A 118 17.38 9.66 -3.53
N VAL A 119 16.67 9.62 -2.40
CA VAL A 119 15.23 9.89 -2.39
C VAL A 119 15.00 11.40 -2.35
N THR A 120 14.35 11.95 -3.38
CA THR A 120 13.85 13.32 -3.32
C THR A 120 12.34 13.30 -3.03
N VAL A 121 11.99 13.34 -1.75
CA VAL A 121 10.60 13.44 -1.23
C VAL A 121 9.96 14.77 -1.75
N PRO A 122 8.64 14.84 -2.05
CA PRO A 122 8.05 15.53 -3.22
C PRO A 122 7.96 17.07 -3.18
N LEU A 123 8.86 17.77 -2.48
CA LEU A 123 8.82 19.24 -2.38
C LEU A 123 9.77 19.98 -3.32
N ARG A 124 10.46 19.29 -4.26
CA ARG A 124 11.54 19.93 -5.04
C ARG A 124 11.54 19.72 -6.55
N ARG A 125 10.65 18.90 -7.14
CA ARG A 125 10.66 18.66 -8.59
C ARG A 125 9.25 18.74 -9.19
N GLN A 126 8.98 19.88 -9.82
CA GLN A 126 7.75 20.13 -10.59
C GLN A 126 8.07 20.03 -12.07
N PHE A 127 7.35 19.17 -12.78
CA PHE A 127 7.42 19.00 -14.23
C PHE A 127 6.46 19.96 -14.92
N ARG A 128 6.88 20.58 -16.01
CA ARG A 128 6.05 21.53 -16.73
C ARG A 128 4.94 20.80 -17.48
N LEU A 129 3.72 21.31 -17.36
CA LEU A 129 2.60 20.93 -18.23
C LEU A 129 2.27 22.07 -19.20
N SER A 130 2.28 23.31 -18.70
CA SER A 130 2.08 24.53 -19.49
C SER A 130 2.83 25.71 -18.86
N ARG A 131 2.64 26.92 -19.40
CA ARG A 131 3.25 28.15 -18.87
C ARG A 131 2.91 28.42 -17.40
N THR A 132 1.71 28.05 -16.95
CA THR A 132 1.21 28.37 -15.60
C THR A 132 0.89 27.12 -14.79
N MET A 133 1.08 25.93 -15.34
CA MET A 133 0.65 24.68 -14.74
C MET A 133 1.81 23.69 -14.74
N GLY A 134 2.08 23.12 -13.57
CA GLY A 134 3.06 22.09 -13.38
C GLY A 134 2.47 20.89 -12.66
N TYR A 135 3.12 19.75 -12.83
CA TYR A 135 2.78 18.48 -12.22
C TYR A 135 3.89 18.08 -11.26
N THR A 136 3.50 17.67 -10.06
CA THR A 136 4.41 17.13 -9.05
C THR A 136 4.00 15.67 -8.82
N PRO A 137 4.87 14.70 -9.14
CA PRO A 137 4.64 13.30 -8.79
C PRO A 137 4.56 13.12 -7.28
N ASP A 138 3.86 12.08 -6.85
CA ASP A 138 3.76 11.75 -5.44
C ASP A 138 5.14 11.38 -4.84
N ILE A 139 6.03 10.72 -5.62
CA ILE A 139 7.42 10.42 -5.23
C ILE A 139 8.35 10.55 -6.45
N VAL A 140 9.59 11.04 -6.23
CA VAL A 140 10.65 11.00 -7.25
C VAL A 140 11.93 10.40 -6.65
N PHE A 141 12.43 9.35 -7.28
CA PHE A 141 13.75 8.77 -7.00
C PHE A 141 14.77 9.24 -8.03
N GLU A 142 16.00 9.50 -7.58
CA GLU A 142 17.12 9.89 -8.43
C GLU A 142 18.30 8.94 -8.20
N SER A 143 18.76 8.30 -9.27
CA SER A 143 19.92 7.42 -9.26
C SER A 143 20.48 7.26 -10.67
N ASP A 144 21.80 7.29 -10.78
CA ASP A 144 22.51 6.99 -12.03
C ASP A 144 22.24 5.55 -12.54
N THR A 145 21.83 4.65 -11.64
CA THR A 145 21.49 3.26 -11.97
C THR A 145 20.22 3.11 -12.79
N PHE A 146 19.35 4.13 -12.81
CA PHE A 146 18.11 4.09 -13.62
C PHE A 146 18.36 4.38 -15.10
N GLY A 147 19.58 4.82 -15.47
CA GLY A 147 19.92 5.21 -16.82
C GLY A 147 19.23 6.50 -17.28
N GLY A 148 19.53 6.93 -18.51
CA GLY A 148 18.97 8.15 -19.09
C GLY A 148 19.18 9.38 -18.23
N ASN A 149 18.08 10.06 -17.85
CA ASN A 149 18.14 11.23 -16.95
C ASN A 149 18.16 10.87 -15.45
N GLY A 150 18.22 9.58 -15.10
CA GLY A 150 18.33 9.09 -13.73
C GLY A 150 17.08 9.30 -12.87
N LEU A 151 15.95 9.74 -13.45
CA LEU A 151 14.72 10.05 -12.72
C LEU A 151 13.69 8.95 -12.82
N TRP A 152 13.14 8.57 -11.67
CA TRP A 152 11.97 7.69 -11.58
C TRP A 152 10.84 8.38 -10.81
N ALA A 153 9.80 8.78 -11.53
CA ALA A 153 8.58 9.34 -10.96
C ALA A 153 7.57 8.24 -10.61
N ILE A 154 6.93 8.37 -9.45
CA ILE A 154 5.88 7.45 -8.99
C ILE A 154 4.65 8.24 -8.59
N ASP A 155 3.50 7.78 -9.07
CA ASP A 155 2.19 8.33 -8.73
C ASP A 155 1.32 7.24 -8.10
N VAL A 156 0.80 7.51 -6.89
CA VAL A 156 -0.18 6.68 -6.21
C VAL A 156 -1.56 7.03 -6.77
N VAL A 157 -2.23 6.04 -7.35
CA VAL A 157 -3.57 6.26 -7.90
C VAL A 157 -4.58 6.14 -6.75
N PRO A 158 -5.31 7.21 -6.41
CA PRO A 158 -6.27 7.13 -5.31
C PRO A 158 -7.45 6.26 -5.74
N MET A 159 -7.79 5.24 -4.96
CA MET A 159 -8.85 4.31 -5.32
C MET A 159 -10.25 4.82 -4.94
N ALA A 160 -11.24 4.56 -5.79
CA ALA A 160 -12.62 5.04 -5.68
C ALA A 160 -13.54 4.11 -4.88
N HIS A 161 -13.01 3.05 -4.24
CA HIS A 161 -13.79 2.07 -3.47
C HIS A 161 -14.80 2.73 -2.49
N PHE A 162 -14.54 3.97 -2.08
CA PHE A 162 -15.28 4.75 -1.09
C PHE A 162 -16.37 5.67 -1.68
N MET A 163 -16.28 6.05 -2.95
CA MET A 163 -17.23 6.97 -3.60
C MET A 163 -18.27 6.25 -4.48
N ALA A 164 -18.07 4.95 -4.68
CA ALA A 164 -18.92 4.15 -5.54
C ALA A 164 -20.22 3.70 -4.86
N ARG A 165 -20.35 3.79 -3.52
CA ARG A 165 -21.56 3.39 -2.81
C ARG A 165 -22.50 4.58 -2.63
N ARG A 166 -23.77 4.41 -2.99
CA ARG A 166 -24.86 5.38 -2.86
C ARG A 166 -25.98 4.77 -2.03
N ASP A 167 -26.78 5.61 -1.39
CA ASP A 167 -27.89 5.19 -0.52
C ASP A 167 -28.94 4.35 -1.26
N ASP A 168 -29.00 4.43 -2.60
CA ASP A 168 -29.91 3.69 -3.48
C ASP A 168 -29.33 2.38 -4.05
N ASP A 169 -28.12 1.98 -3.65
CA ASP A 169 -27.49 0.78 -4.20
C ASP A 169 -28.18 -0.50 -3.71
N THR A 170 -28.82 -1.21 -4.65
CA THR A 170 -29.57 -2.45 -4.39
C THR A 170 -28.79 -3.73 -4.72
N SER A 171 -27.60 -3.62 -5.34
CA SER A 171 -26.76 -4.76 -5.73
C SER A 171 -25.27 -4.44 -5.61
N GLU A 172 -24.50 -5.37 -5.03
CA GLU A 172 -23.04 -5.28 -4.93
C GLU A 172 -22.36 -5.23 -6.30
N GLU A 173 -22.95 -5.87 -7.30
CA GLU A 173 -22.42 -5.88 -8.66
C GLU A 173 -22.45 -4.49 -9.28
N MET A 174 -23.51 -3.71 -9.01
CA MET A 174 -23.60 -2.32 -9.45
C MET A 174 -22.55 -1.44 -8.77
N VAL A 175 -22.34 -1.61 -7.47
CA VAL A 175 -21.28 -0.91 -6.71
C VAL A 175 -19.91 -1.23 -7.29
N ARG A 176 -19.62 -2.52 -7.53
CA ARG A 176 -18.35 -2.98 -8.11
C ARG A 176 -18.09 -2.39 -9.48
N ARG A 177 -19.09 -2.45 -10.38
CA ARG A 177 -18.97 -1.89 -11.75
C ARG A 177 -18.73 -0.38 -11.72
N ARG A 178 -19.40 0.34 -10.83
CA ARG A 178 -19.20 1.79 -10.65
C ARG A 178 -17.78 2.08 -10.12
N ALA A 179 -17.31 1.32 -9.13
CA ALA A 179 -15.97 1.44 -8.60
C ALA A 179 -14.90 1.21 -9.68
N GLN A 180 -15.05 0.16 -10.49
CA GLN A 180 -14.15 -0.13 -11.63
C GLN A 180 -14.11 1.04 -12.62
N MET A 181 -15.27 1.54 -13.05
CA MET A 181 -15.34 2.68 -13.97
C MET A 181 -14.65 3.93 -13.39
N MET A 182 -14.87 4.23 -12.11
CA MET A 182 -14.23 5.37 -11.45
C MET A 182 -12.72 5.16 -11.31
N ASN A 183 -12.27 3.96 -10.95
CA ASN A 183 -10.85 3.61 -10.84
C ASN A 183 -10.14 3.75 -12.19
N ARG A 184 -10.74 3.25 -13.28
CA ARG A 184 -10.23 3.42 -14.65
C ARG A 184 -10.10 4.89 -15.03
N ARG A 185 -11.11 5.71 -14.71
CA ARG A 185 -11.05 7.16 -14.96
C ARG A 185 -9.92 7.83 -14.17
N ARG A 186 -9.76 7.49 -12.89
CA ARG A 186 -8.68 8.05 -12.05
C ARG A 186 -7.29 7.62 -12.54
N PHE A 187 -7.16 6.37 -12.99
CA PHE A 187 -5.95 5.90 -13.64
C PHE A 187 -5.68 6.69 -14.92
N PHE A 188 -6.68 6.87 -15.79
CA PHE A 188 -6.56 7.69 -16.99
C PHE A 188 -6.15 9.14 -16.68
N ASP A 189 -6.73 9.77 -15.65
CA ASP A 189 -6.37 11.13 -15.25
C ASP A 189 -4.89 11.22 -14.85
N ARG A 190 -4.35 10.20 -14.16
CA ARG A 190 -2.92 10.11 -13.80
C ARG A 190 -2.05 9.80 -15.03
N LEU A 191 -2.51 8.90 -15.91
CA LEU A 191 -1.86 8.56 -17.17
C LEU A 191 -1.71 9.76 -18.11
N SER A 192 -2.74 10.61 -18.15
CA SER A 192 -2.78 11.81 -18.99
C SER A 192 -1.63 12.78 -18.68
N ARG A 193 -1.11 12.78 -17.44
CA ARG A 193 0.01 13.63 -17.02
C ARG A 193 1.31 13.20 -17.69
N TYR A 194 1.61 11.89 -17.66
CA TYR A 194 2.74 11.33 -18.40
C TYR A 194 2.62 11.64 -19.89
N ALA A 195 1.44 11.38 -20.47
CA ALA A 195 1.21 11.61 -21.90
C ALA A 195 1.38 13.09 -22.27
N THR A 196 0.93 14.01 -21.42
CA THR A 196 1.07 15.46 -21.64
C THR A 196 2.53 15.89 -21.61
N ILE A 197 3.31 15.43 -20.62
CA ILE A 197 4.75 15.75 -20.54
C ILE A 197 5.48 15.17 -21.74
N GLY A 198 5.27 13.89 -22.06
CA GLY A 198 5.93 13.23 -23.18
C GLY A 198 5.55 13.79 -24.56
N TYR A 199 4.45 14.55 -24.65
CA TYR A 199 4.03 15.21 -25.88
C TYR A 199 4.55 16.65 -26.01
N PHE A 200 4.54 17.44 -24.92
CA PHE A 200 4.89 18.86 -24.95
C PHE A 200 6.30 19.18 -24.44
N TRP A 201 6.86 18.33 -23.58
CA TRP A 201 8.10 18.56 -22.82
C TRP A 201 8.88 17.24 -22.67
N GLU A 202 9.17 16.58 -23.80
CA GLU A 202 9.80 15.25 -23.84
C GLU A 202 11.16 15.23 -23.11
N GLU A 203 11.89 16.34 -23.12
CA GLU A 203 13.15 16.53 -22.39
C GLU A 203 13.00 16.53 -20.86
N GLU A 204 11.81 16.86 -20.35
CA GLU A 204 11.50 16.82 -18.92
C GLU A 204 10.94 15.46 -18.48
N LEU A 205 10.66 14.53 -19.41
CA LEU A 205 10.03 13.26 -19.09
C LEU A 205 10.97 12.40 -18.23
N PRO A 206 10.54 11.93 -17.04
CA PRO A 206 11.32 11.00 -16.24
C PRO A 206 11.71 9.75 -17.05
N GLN A 207 12.91 9.22 -16.83
CA GLN A 207 13.35 7.97 -17.44
C GLN A 207 12.33 6.86 -17.20
N ARG A 208 11.86 6.74 -15.95
CA ARG A 208 10.83 5.79 -15.54
C ARG A 208 9.65 6.46 -14.86
N PHE A 209 8.46 5.94 -15.15
CA PHE A 209 7.21 6.39 -14.56
C PHE A 209 6.40 5.19 -14.07
N SER A 210 6.00 5.18 -12.81
CA SER A 210 5.21 4.08 -12.25
C SER A 210 3.92 4.56 -11.61
N TYR A 211 2.86 3.77 -11.79
CA TYR A 211 1.57 3.98 -11.12
C TYR A 211 1.36 2.92 -10.05
N VAL A 212 1.06 3.35 -8.83
CA VAL A 212 0.85 2.44 -7.70
C VAL A 212 -0.65 2.22 -7.49
N LEU A 213 -1.04 0.95 -7.45
CA LEU A 213 -2.41 0.49 -7.18
C LEU A 213 -2.43 -0.29 -5.86
N LEU A 214 -3.49 -0.11 -5.09
CA LEU A 214 -3.60 -0.62 -3.71
C LEU A 214 -4.60 -1.79 -3.57
N ASP A 215 -5.18 -2.21 -4.68
CA ASP A 215 -6.20 -3.25 -4.75
C ASP A 215 -5.91 -4.19 -5.92
N ALA A 216 -5.90 -5.50 -5.64
CA ALA A 216 -5.53 -6.53 -6.60
C ALA A 216 -6.51 -6.60 -7.77
N ASP A 217 -7.81 -6.40 -7.52
CA ASP A 217 -8.83 -6.46 -8.56
C ASP A 217 -8.67 -5.28 -9.53
N THR A 218 -8.42 -4.09 -8.99
CA THR A 218 -8.12 -2.91 -9.80
C THR A 218 -6.82 -3.06 -10.58
N PHE A 219 -5.76 -3.61 -9.98
CA PHE A 219 -4.50 -3.89 -10.69
C PHE A 219 -4.72 -4.78 -11.91
N LYS A 220 -5.44 -5.90 -11.75
CA LYS A 220 -5.80 -6.79 -12.85
C LYS A 220 -6.70 -6.11 -13.89
N ASP A 221 -7.66 -5.31 -13.45
CA ASP A 221 -8.58 -4.58 -14.32
C ASP A 221 -7.84 -3.57 -15.22
N ILE A 222 -6.89 -2.82 -14.67
CA ILE A 222 -6.09 -1.86 -15.44
C ILE A 222 -5.16 -2.59 -16.43
N ILE A 223 -4.57 -3.73 -16.05
CA ILE A 223 -3.77 -4.54 -16.99
C ILE A 223 -4.64 -5.05 -18.14
N ALA A 224 -5.84 -5.54 -17.85
CA ALA A 224 -6.75 -6.04 -18.89
C ALA A 224 -7.18 -4.94 -19.87
N GLU A 225 -7.37 -3.71 -19.38
CA GLU A 225 -7.84 -2.58 -20.18
C GLU A 225 -6.70 -1.87 -20.96
N TYR A 226 -5.54 -1.70 -20.33
CA TYR A 226 -4.45 -0.86 -20.85
C TYR A 226 -3.15 -1.62 -21.16
N GLY A 227 -3.06 -2.91 -20.83
CA GLY A 227 -1.79 -3.67 -20.86
C GLY A 227 -1.10 -3.76 -22.22
N GLU A 228 -1.86 -3.61 -23.31
CA GLU A 228 -1.33 -3.59 -24.68
C GLU A 228 -0.85 -2.20 -25.13
N GLN A 229 -1.15 -1.15 -24.36
CA GLN A 229 -0.80 0.22 -24.71
C GLN A 229 0.71 0.41 -24.68
N LYS A 230 1.26 0.97 -25.78
CA LYS A 230 2.69 1.20 -25.93
C LYS A 230 3.08 2.62 -25.55
N PHE A 231 4.15 2.75 -24.77
CA PHE A 231 4.69 4.03 -24.28
C PHE A 231 6.06 4.34 -24.89
N LYS A 232 6.41 5.63 -24.96
CA LYS A 232 7.73 6.06 -25.45
C LYS A 232 8.85 5.70 -24.47
N GLY A 233 8.62 5.94 -23.19
CA GLY A 233 9.56 5.67 -22.08
C GLY A 233 9.15 4.48 -21.23
N ASP A 234 9.85 4.30 -20.11
CA ASP A 234 9.57 3.22 -19.17
C ASP A 234 8.35 3.50 -18.32
N VAL A 235 7.28 2.71 -18.52
CA VAL A 235 6.05 2.83 -17.73
C VAL A 235 5.73 1.50 -17.07
N SER A 236 5.39 1.53 -15.77
CA SER A 236 4.95 0.34 -15.04
C SER A 236 3.77 0.56 -14.11
N LEU A 237 3.08 -0.53 -13.76
CA LEU A 237 2.15 -0.60 -12.64
C LEU A 237 2.82 -1.35 -11.48
N ILE A 238 2.60 -0.88 -10.26
CA ILE A 238 3.07 -1.53 -9.04
C ILE A 238 1.85 -1.84 -8.18
N PHE A 239 1.69 -3.11 -7.78
CA PHE A 239 0.68 -3.49 -6.80
C PHE A 239 1.29 -3.54 -5.40
N VAL A 240 0.76 -2.70 -4.51
CA VAL A 240 1.12 -2.67 -3.09
C VAL A 240 -0.05 -3.20 -2.26
N ASP A 241 0.22 -4.22 -1.46
CA ASP A 241 -0.73 -4.76 -0.49
C ASP A 241 -0.50 -4.11 0.87
N LEU A 242 -1.39 -3.19 1.25
CA LEU A 242 -1.34 -2.47 2.52
C LEU A 242 -1.69 -3.32 3.74
N ASN A 243 -2.35 -4.46 3.56
CA ASN A 243 -2.65 -5.35 4.68
C ASN A 243 -1.41 -6.14 5.10
N ASN A 244 -0.61 -6.54 4.11
CA ASN A 244 0.65 -7.27 4.30
C ASN A 244 1.90 -6.37 4.20
N LEU A 245 1.72 -5.06 4.00
CA LEU A 245 2.77 -4.03 3.94
C LEU A 245 3.90 -4.36 2.96
N LYS A 246 3.55 -4.86 1.76
CA LYS A 246 4.55 -5.31 0.77
C LYS A 246 4.16 -4.97 -0.66
N ILE A 247 5.17 -4.85 -1.50
CA ILE A 247 5.00 -4.86 -2.95
C ILE A 247 4.77 -6.31 -3.38
N VAL A 248 3.67 -6.55 -4.10
CA VAL A 248 3.25 -7.91 -4.47
C VAL A 248 3.58 -8.23 -5.92
N ASP A 249 3.34 -7.29 -6.82
CA ASP A 249 3.57 -7.49 -8.24
C ASP A 249 3.91 -6.19 -8.95
N GLU A 250 4.50 -6.35 -10.13
CA GLU A 250 4.85 -5.27 -11.04
C GLU A 250 4.53 -5.68 -12.48
N PHE A 251 3.83 -4.82 -13.20
CA PHE A 251 3.54 -4.98 -14.62
C PHE A 251 4.25 -3.91 -15.44
N ILE A 252 4.98 -4.32 -16.46
CA ILE A 252 5.72 -3.42 -17.35
C ILE A 252 4.93 -3.23 -18.62
N PHE A 253 4.61 -1.98 -18.96
CA PHE A 253 3.96 -1.70 -20.24
C PHE A 253 4.97 -1.83 -21.39
N PRO A 254 4.52 -2.28 -22.58
CA PRO A 254 5.39 -2.38 -23.74
C PRO A 254 5.87 -1.00 -24.20
N ARG A 255 7.12 -0.92 -24.67
CA ARG A 255 7.62 0.31 -25.32
C ARG A 255 7.27 0.33 -26.81
N GLN A 256 7.15 1.54 -27.37
CA GLN A 256 6.89 1.76 -28.79
C GLN A 256 8.03 1.28 -29.69
N ASN A 257 9.27 1.41 -29.22
CA ASN A 257 10.47 1.01 -29.96
C ASN A 257 10.75 -0.50 -29.88
N GLY A 258 9.97 -1.27 -29.11
CA GLY A 258 10.13 -2.71 -28.94
C GLY A 258 11.08 -3.12 -27.81
N ASP A 259 11.76 -2.17 -27.17
CA ASP A 259 12.59 -2.46 -26.00
C ASP A 259 11.71 -2.86 -24.80
N THR A 260 12.30 -3.63 -23.88
CA THR A 260 11.63 -4.04 -22.64
C THR A 260 12.40 -3.56 -21.43
N MET A 261 11.68 -3.00 -20.47
CA MET A 261 12.24 -2.74 -19.14
C MET A 261 12.14 -3.99 -18.27
N GLU A 262 13.19 -4.24 -17.49
CA GLU A 262 13.18 -5.30 -16.49
C GLU A 262 12.32 -4.91 -15.28
N LYS A 263 11.64 -5.91 -14.70
CA LYS A 263 10.98 -5.71 -13.41
C LYS A 263 12.04 -5.33 -12.37
N PHE A 264 11.68 -4.44 -11.46
CA PHE A 264 12.60 -3.93 -10.44
C PHE A 264 12.24 -4.48 -9.06
N PHE A 265 10.96 -4.46 -8.69
CA PHE A 265 10.53 -4.80 -7.32
C PHE A 265 10.26 -6.30 -7.12
N THR A 266 10.04 -7.05 -8.20
CA THR A 266 9.73 -8.48 -8.12
C THR A 266 10.91 -9.39 -8.46
N VAL A 267 12.05 -8.80 -8.85
CA VAL A 267 13.30 -9.54 -9.01
C VAL A 267 13.86 -9.86 -7.62
N PRO A 268 14.30 -11.11 -7.34
CA PRO A 268 14.97 -11.45 -6.10
C PRO A 268 16.22 -10.60 -5.90
N VAL A 269 16.47 -10.15 -4.67
CA VAL A 269 17.75 -9.51 -4.32
C VAL A 269 18.66 -10.61 -3.80
N ASP A 270 19.84 -10.78 -4.39
CA ASP A 270 20.81 -11.78 -3.94
C ASP A 270 21.33 -11.39 -2.54
N GLY A 271 20.73 -12.00 -1.52
CA GLY A 271 21.07 -11.85 -0.11
C GLY A 271 20.25 -12.85 0.70
N LYS A 272 20.90 -13.57 1.63
CA LYS A 272 20.23 -14.53 2.51
C LYS A 272 19.04 -13.86 3.18
N ILE A 273 17.83 -14.28 2.83
CA ILE A 273 16.65 -14.07 3.66
C ILE A 273 16.89 -14.95 4.89
N THR A 274 17.38 -14.37 5.97
CA THR A 274 17.38 -15.03 7.27
C THR A 274 15.94 -15.03 7.78
N GLU A 275 15.49 -16.10 8.43
CA GLU A 275 14.14 -16.17 9.04
C GLU A 275 13.91 -15.12 10.15
N ASP A 276 14.96 -14.35 10.49
CA ASP A 276 14.92 -13.16 11.35
C ASP A 276 14.77 -11.84 10.56
N ASP A 277 14.61 -11.88 9.23
CA ASP A 277 14.40 -10.68 8.40
C ASP A 277 12.95 -10.18 8.44
N ASP A 278 12.44 -10.02 9.66
CA ASP A 278 11.23 -9.29 10.04
C ASP A 278 11.45 -7.76 9.86
N TRP A 279 12.21 -7.34 8.84
CA TRP A 279 12.54 -5.94 8.52
C TRP A 279 11.49 -5.28 7.62
N LEU A 280 10.21 -5.57 7.86
CA LEU A 280 9.21 -4.54 7.61
C LEU A 280 9.71 -3.30 8.36
N ILE A 281 9.99 -2.24 7.62
CA ILE A 281 10.45 -0.93 8.09
C ILE A 281 10.03 -0.71 9.53
N ASN A 282 11.00 -0.49 10.42
CA ASN A 282 10.70 -0.05 11.75
C ASN A 282 10.06 1.34 11.62
N ILE A 283 8.74 1.43 11.73
CA ILE A 283 7.98 2.70 11.69
C ILE A 283 8.52 3.67 12.77
N ASP A 284 9.26 3.18 13.76
CA ASP A 284 9.94 3.98 14.77
C ASP A 284 11.12 4.84 14.21
N ASP A 285 11.57 4.63 12.96
CA ASP A 285 12.43 5.58 12.24
C ASP A 285 11.64 6.75 11.60
N ILE A 286 10.31 6.66 11.59
CA ILE A 286 9.43 7.78 11.25
C ILE A 286 9.26 8.62 12.51
N LYS A 287 10.22 9.51 12.73
CA LYS A 287 9.98 10.66 13.59
C LYS A 287 8.73 11.37 13.07
N LEU A 288 7.66 11.32 13.85
CA LEU A 288 6.58 12.30 13.78
C LEU A 288 7.21 13.66 14.10
N GLY A 289 7.75 14.30 13.05
CA GLY A 289 8.17 15.69 13.10
C GLY A 289 6.94 16.54 13.33
N GLY A 290 6.85 17.08 14.55
CA GLY A 290 5.92 18.16 14.87
C GLY A 290 6.20 19.41 14.05
N ASP A 291 5.17 20.25 14.06
CA ASP A 291 5.08 21.65 13.66
C ASP A 291 4.63 21.94 12.21
N ILE A 292 3.30 22.01 12.08
CA ILE A 292 2.60 23.12 11.39
C ILE A 292 1.53 23.63 12.35
#